data_AF-A0A924GV43-F1
#
_entry.id   AF-A0A924GV43-F1
#
_cell.length_a   1.000
_cell.length_b   1.000
_cell.length_c   1.000
_cell.angle_alpha   90.00
_cell.angle_beta   90.00
_cell.angle_gamma   90.00
#
_symmetry.space_group_name_H-M   'P 1'
#
loop_
_entity.id
_entity.type
_entity.pdbx_description
1 polymer ?
#
loop_
_entity_poly.entity_id
_entity_poly.type
_entity_poly.pdbx_seq_one_letter_code
_entity_poly.pdbx_strand_id
1 'polypeptide(L)'
;SDVVPTLSHVYPNGSADVNEFQAAGGTGFVIRELLDAGFMHEDVLTVRAGGIREYTREPALAGNALTWLDASDSKDQSIVRHVSAPFSATGGLKLLQGNLGRSVIKGSAGPDARPVIEAPARVFDSQEGLHAAFNAGELDKDVICVVRWQGPQANGMPELHKLTPPLAVLQGKGYRVALVTDGRMSGASGRVPAAIHVSPEAAAGGPLAKVRDGDVIRLDALTGDLQVLLDEAEWAARQLDVMPPTLRQANGIGMGRELFAGMRRHALAAEQGALSWM
;
A
#
# COMPACT_ATOMS: atom_id res chain seq x y z
N SER A 1 -8.48 -4.02 9.92
CA SER A 1 -9.01 -2.88 9.14
C SER A 1 -10.53 -2.90 9.11
N ASP A 2 -11.14 -4.09 9.03
CA ASP A 2 -12.59 -4.30 8.91
C ASP A 2 -13.46 -3.65 10.00
N VAL A 3 -12.92 -3.39 11.18
CA VAL A 3 -13.68 -2.85 12.32
C VAL A 3 -13.37 -1.39 12.64
N VAL A 4 -12.28 -0.82 12.11
CA VAL A 4 -11.86 0.54 12.46
C VAL A 4 -12.35 1.50 11.38
N PRO A 5 -13.20 2.49 11.70
CA PRO A 5 -13.75 3.40 10.70
C PRO A 5 -12.70 4.40 10.17
N THR A 6 -12.88 4.85 8.93
CA THR A 6 -12.10 5.96 8.38
C THR A 6 -12.72 7.29 8.81
N LEU A 7 -12.03 7.99 9.72
CA LEU A 7 -12.52 9.27 10.28
C LEU A 7 -11.97 10.50 9.57
N SER A 8 -10.91 10.39 8.77
CA SER A 8 -10.26 11.53 8.15
C SER A 8 -9.99 11.37 6.66
N HIS A 9 -10.18 12.46 5.91
CA HIS A 9 -9.91 12.60 4.48
C HIS A 9 -8.89 13.71 4.26
N VAL A 10 -7.62 13.37 4.50
CA VAL A 10 -6.46 14.26 4.35
C VAL A 10 -5.70 13.88 3.09
N TYR A 11 -4.97 14.82 2.48
CA TYR A 11 -4.03 14.54 1.40
C TYR A 11 -3.15 13.33 1.77
N PRO A 12 -3.02 12.32 0.88
CA PRO A 12 -3.41 12.31 -0.54
C PRO A 12 -4.83 11.80 -0.85
N ASN A 13 -5.62 11.40 0.14
CA ASN A 13 -6.99 10.87 -0.07
C ASN A 13 -8.04 11.99 -0.20
N GLY A 14 -7.80 13.13 0.44
CA GLY A 14 -8.58 14.36 0.32
C GLY A 14 -7.74 15.51 -0.24
N SER A 15 -8.34 16.70 -0.34
CA SER A 15 -7.64 17.92 -0.73
C SER A 15 -7.00 18.65 0.45
N ALA A 16 -7.45 18.39 1.68
CA ALA A 16 -7.00 19.08 2.87
C ALA A 16 -5.57 18.68 3.26
N ASP A 17 -4.73 19.66 3.61
CA ASP A 17 -3.41 19.43 4.17
C ASP A 17 -3.45 19.13 5.68
N VAL A 18 -2.28 18.92 6.29
CA VAL A 18 -2.16 18.60 7.72
C VAL A 18 -2.58 19.77 8.63
N ASN A 19 -2.45 21.01 8.18
CA ASN A 19 -2.85 22.20 8.92
C ASN A 19 -4.37 22.35 8.91
N GLU A 20 -4.99 22.12 7.76
CA GLU A 20 -6.45 22.08 7.63
C GLU A 20 -7.05 20.94 8.46
N PHE A 21 -6.42 19.76 8.45
CA PHE A 21 -6.77 18.65 9.35
C PHE A 21 -6.68 19.06 10.83
N GLN A 22 -5.58 19.70 11.25
CA GLN A 22 -5.41 20.16 12.61
C GLN A 22 -6.46 21.22 12.98
N ALA A 23 -6.74 22.17 12.09
CA ALA A 23 -7.76 23.20 12.30
C ALA A 23 -9.17 22.62 12.40
N ALA A 24 -9.48 21.58 11.63
CA ALA A 24 -10.77 20.89 11.63
C ALA A 24 -11.02 20.11 12.93
N GLY A 25 -10.00 19.70 13.67
CA GLY A 25 -10.13 18.97 14.94
C GLY A 25 -8.89 18.13 15.28
N GLY A 26 -8.10 17.79 14.26
CA GLY A 26 -6.77 17.23 14.42
C GLY A 26 -6.72 15.86 15.11
N THR A 27 -5.51 15.51 15.53
CA THR A 27 -5.20 14.22 16.14
C THR A 27 -5.94 14.02 17.47
N GLY A 28 -6.11 15.09 18.26
CA GLY A 28 -6.78 15.02 19.55
C GLY A 28 -8.25 14.59 19.43
N PHE A 29 -8.97 15.14 18.45
CA PHE A 29 -10.33 14.72 18.12
C PHE A 29 -10.38 13.25 17.68
N VAL A 30 -9.50 12.82 16.76
CA VAL A 30 -9.49 11.45 16.24
C VAL A 30 -9.20 10.43 17.34
N ILE A 31 -8.20 10.69 18.20
CA ILE A 31 -7.88 9.79 19.32
C ILE A 31 -9.05 9.73 20.30
N ARG A 32 -9.71 10.85 20.60
CA ARG A 32 -10.90 10.88 21.47
C ARG A 32 -12.00 9.99 20.92
N GLU A 33 -12.39 10.19 19.66
CA GLU A 33 -13.45 9.41 19.01
C GLU A 33 -13.15 7.91 19.01
N LEU A 34 -11.90 7.52 18.70
CA LEU A 34 -11.51 6.11 18.66
C LEU A 34 -11.42 5.47 20.06
N LEU A 35 -10.94 6.21 21.07
CA LEU A 35 -10.93 5.74 22.46
C LEU A 35 -12.35 5.56 23.00
N ASP A 36 -13.21 6.57 22.84
CA ASP A 36 -14.57 6.55 23.38
C ASP A 36 -15.44 5.48 22.71
N ALA A 37 -15.17 5.17 21.45
CA ALA A 37 -15.81 4.07 20.73
C ALA A 37 -15.18 2.69 20.97
N GLY A 38 -14.12 2.58 21.77
CA GLY A 38 -13.45 1.31 22.10
C GLY A 38 -12.58 0.73 20.99
N PHE A 39 -12.17 1.54 20.00
CA PHE A 39 -11.23 1.14 18.95
C PHE A 39 -9.75 1.32 19.32
N MET A 40 -9.48 1.95 20.46
CA MET A 40 -8.13 2.11 21.01
C MET A 40 -8.07 1.66 22.46
N HIS A 41 -6.95 1.04 22.84
CA HIS A 41 -6.66 0.68 24.23
C HIS A 41 -6.29 1.95 25.01
N GLU A 42 -7.06 2.27 26.04
CA GLU A 42 -6.78 3.41 26.94
C GLU A 42 -5.68 3.08 27.97
N ASP A 43 -5.54 1.82 28.33
CA ASP A 43 -4.65 1.27 29.36
C ASP A 43 -3.21 1.10 28.87
N VAL A 44 -2.69 2.11 28.17
CA VAL A 44 -1.31 2.12 27.65
C VAL A 44 -0.51 3.28 28.22
N LEU A 45 0.74 2.99 28.58
CA LEU A 45 1.70 4.01 28.97
C LEU A 45 2.13 4.83 27.76
N THR A 46 2.37 6.12 27.98
CA THR A 46 2.96 7.02 26.99
C THR A 46 4.12 7.79 27.62
N VAL A 47 4.76 8.68 26.87
CA VAL A 47 5.73 9.63 27.44
C VAL A 47 5.10 10.61 28.42
N ARG A 48 3.76 10.69 28.46
CA ARG A 48 3.00 11.45 29.46
C ARG A 48 2.44 10.53 30.53
N ALA A 49 2.44 11.02 31.78
CA ALA A 49 2.11 10.21 32.94
C ALA A 49 0.67 9.70 32.95
N GLY A 50 -0.31 10.46 32.44
CA GLY A 50 -1.71 10.07 32.35
C GLY A 50 -2.07 9.23 31.12
N GLY A 51 -1.09 8.63 30.45
CA GLY A 51 -1.33 7.65 29.38
C GLY A 51 -1.84 8.28 28.08
N ILE A 52 -2.53 7.49 27.27
CA ILE A 52 -2.97 7.91 25.92
C ILE A 52 -4.13 8.89 25.95
N ARG A 53 -4.96 8.89 27.01
CA ARG A 53 -6.08 9.82 27.15
C ARG A 53 -5.60 11.29 27.17
N GLU A 54 -4.39 11.57 27.66
CA GLU A 54 -3.82 12.91 27.58
C GLU A 54 -3.62 13.43 26.15
N TYR A 55 -3.55 12.53 25.15
CA TYR A 55 -3.42 12.90 23.73
C TYR A 55 -4.77 13.29 23.10
N THR A 56 -5.89 13.24 23.83
CA THR A 56 -7.15 13.88 23.43
C THR A 56 -7.17 15.38 23.71
N ARG A 57 -6.08 15.93 24.26
CA ARG A 57 -5.93 17.34 24.61
C ARG A 57 -4.90 18.03 23.72
N GLU A 58 -5.11 19.32 23.50
CA GLU A 58 -4.25 20.17 22.68
C GLU A 58 -3.42 21.13 23.55
N PRO A 59 -2.15 21.36 23.22
CA PRO A 59 -1.33 22.33 23.93
C PRO A 59 -1.79 23.77 23.62
N ALA A 60 -1.87 24.60 24.65
CA ALA A 60 -2.20 26.03 24.52
C ALA A 60 -1.34 26.88 25.45
N LEU A 61 -1.09 28.12 25.07
CA LEU A 61 -0.49 29.12 25.96
C LEU A 61 -1.59 29.90 26.70
N ALA A 62 -1.56 29.85 28.02
CA ALA A 62 -2.31 30.75 28.90
C ALA A 62 -1.34 31.79 29.49
N GLY A 63 -1.18 32.93 28.81
CA GLY A 63 -0.10 33.87 29.10
C GLY A 63 1.26 33.24 28.77
N ASN A 64 2.14 33.12 29.77
CA ASN A 64 3.45 32.45 29.62
C ASN A 64 3.46 30.99 30.13
N ALA A 65 2.31 30.44 30.50
CA ALA A 65 2.19 29.06 30.96
C ALA A 65 1.69 28.14 29.85
N LEU A 66 2.35 27.00 29.67
CA LEU A 66 1.84 25.91 28.84
C LEU A 66 0.71 25.20 29.58
N THR A 67 -0.41 25.02 28.90
CA THR A 67 -1.61 24.35 29.39
C THR A 67 -2.09 23.34 28.36
N TRP A 68 -3.01 22.46 28.76
CA TRP A 68 -3.65 21.49 27.87
C TRP A 68 -5.16 21.64 27.96
N LEU A 69 -5.78 21.86 26.81
CA LEU A 69 -7.22 22.04 26.67
C LEU A 69 -7.80 20.80 26.01
N ASP A 70 -9.01 20.40 26.36
CA ASP A 70 -9.68 19.29 25.68
C ASP A 70 -9.87 19.64 24.19
N ALA A 71 -9.63 18.67 23.30
CA ALA A 71 -9.80 18.88 21.86
C ALA A 71 -11.24 19.31 21.56
N SER A 72 -11.40 20.27 20.64
CA SER A 72 -12.71 20.75 20.22
C SER A 72 -13.50 19.66 19.47
N ASP A 73 -14.76 19.94 19.19
CA ASP A 73 -15.51 19.15 18.22
C ASP A 73 -14.99 19.37 16.78
N SER A 74 -15.41 18.52 15.83
CA SER A 74 -15.07 18.69 14.41
C SER A 74 -15.66 19.98 13.87
N LYS A 75 -14.80 20.81 13.26
CA LYS A 75 -15.17 22.08 12.62
C LYS A 75 -15.37 21.94 11.11
N ASP A 76 -14.95 20.81 10.53
CA ASP A 76 -15.13 20.50 9.12
C ASP A 76 -15.29 18.98 8.91
N GLN A 77 -16.55 18.54 8.75
CA GLN A 77 -16.90 17.15 8.49
C GLN A 77 -16.59 16.67 7.07
N SER A 78 -16.12 17.55 6.17
CA SER A 78 -15.52 17.11 4.91
C SER A 78 -14.08 16.62 5.08
N ILE A 79 -13.43 16.95 6.20
CA ILE A 79 -12.05 16.59 6.53
C ILE A 79 -11.98 15.55 7.65
N VAL A 80 -12.69 15.74 8.76
CA VAL A 80 -12.67 14.83 9.92
C VAL A 80 -14.06 14.63 10.51
N ARG A 81 -14.47 13.38 10.73
CA ARG A 81 -15.83 12.99 11.13
C ARG A 81 -15.86 12.17 12.41
N HIS A 82 -17.02 12.17 13.05
CA HIS A 82 -17.31 11.28 14.17
C HIS A 82 -17.35 9.81 13.77
N VAL A 83 -17.13 8.93 14.75
CA VAL A 83 -17.31 7.48 14.59
C VAL A 83 -18.75 7.10 14.22
N SER A 84 -19.74 7.89 14.64
CA SER A 84 -21.16 7.65 14.34
C SER A 84 -21.53 7.92 12.89
N ALA A 85 -20.74 8.70 12.17
CA ALA A 85 -20.95 9.06 10.77
C ALA A 85 -19.60 9.14 10.01
N PRO A 86 -18.84 8.04 9.89
CA PRO A 86 -17.50 8.06 9.34
C PRO A 86 -17.52 8.21 7.81
N PHE A 87 -16.37 8.43 7.17
CA PHE A 87 -16.26 8.36 5.71
C PHE A 87 -16.44 6.93 5.18
N SER A 88 -15.96 5.96 5.95
CA SER A 88 -16.11 4.53 5.71
C SER A 88 -16.20 3.82 7.06
N ALA A 89 -17.01 2.77 7.12
CA ALA A 89 -17.09 1.89 8.29
C ALA A 89 -15.82 1.04 8.49
N THR A 90 -14.92 1.01 7.50
CA THR A 90 -13.66 0.27 7.54
C THR A 90 -12.46 1.17 7.22
N GLY A 91 -11.26 0.72 7.57
CA GLY A 91 -10.01 1.46 7.35
C GLY A 91 -9.42 1.30 5.94
N GLY A 92 -10.06 0.49 5.09
CA GLY A 92 -9.68 0.35 3.67
C GLY A 92 -8.36 -0.37 3.40
N LEU A 93 -7.77 -1.11 4.36
CA LEU A 93 -6.59 -1.95 4.12
C LEU A 93 -7.00 -3.43 4.16
N LYS A 94 -6.75 -4.17 3.08
CA LYS A 94 -7.09 -5.60 2.97
C LYS A 94 -5.83 -6.43 2.73
N LEU A 95 -5.77 -7.58 3.38
CA LEU A 95 -4.83 -8.66 3.05
C LEU A 95 -5.34 -9.37 1.79
N LEU A 96 -4.45 -9.61 0.83
CA LEU A 96 -4.69 -10.55 -0.25
C LEU A 96 -3.80 -11.77 -0.06
N GLN A 97 -4.32 -12.96 -0.38
CA GLN A 97 -3.58 -14.21 -0.29
C GLN A 97 -4.03 -15.23 -1.34
N GLY A 98 -3.12 -16.12 -1.73
CA GLY A 98 -3.41 -17.19 -2.67
C GLY A 98 -2.13 -17.85 -3.18
N ASN A 99 -2.21 -18.50 -4.35
CA ASN A 99 -1.06 -19.22 -4.93
C ASN A 99 0.09 -18.28 -5.39
N LEU A 100 -0.15 -16.96 -5.44
CA LEU A 100 0.86 -15.93 -5.71
C LEU A 100 1.57 -15.43 -4.44
N GLY A 101 1.16 -15.86 -3.25
CA GLY A 101 1.73 -15.44 -1.96
C GLY A 101 0.76 -14.59 -1.15
N ARG A 102 1.30 -13.67 -0.34
CA ARG A 102 0.55 -12.73 0.50
C ARG A 102 0.91 -11.31 0.14
N SER A 103 -0.05 -10.41 0.12
CA SER A 103 0.18 -8.99 -0.20
C SER A 103 -0.84 -8.11 0.50
N VAL A 104 -0.69 -6.79 0.38
CA VAL A 104 -1.69 -5.84 0.86
C VAL A 104 -2.25 -5.02 -0.30
N ILE A 105 -3.50 -4.62 -0.16
CA ILE A 105 -4.14 -3.65 -1.04
C ILE A 105 -4.86 -2.60 -0.19
N LYS A 106 -4.78 -1.35 -0.63
CA LYS A 106 -5.61 -0.27 -0.12
C LYS A 106 -6.85 -0.20 -1.01
N GLY A 107 -8.03 -0.38 -0.42
CA GLY A 107 -9.31 -0.33 -1.12
C GLY A 107 -9.46 0.97 -1.90
N SER A 108 -9.87 0.86 -3.16
CA SER A 108 -10.25 2.00 -3.97
C SER A 108 -11.66 2.44 -3.60
N ALA A 109 -11.84 3.73 -3.35
CA ALA A 109 -13.13 4.34 -3.07
C ALA A 109 -13.62 5.13 -4.29
N GLY A 110 -14.91 5.05 -4.59
CA GLY A 110 -15.56 5.82 -5.65
C GLY A 110 -16.39 4.97 -6.62
N PRO A 111 -17.21 5.61 -7.47
CA PRO A 111 -18.13 4.93 -8.38
C PRO A 111 -17.42 4.07 -9.46
N ASP A 112 -16.17 4.41 -9.79
CA ASP A 112 -15.36 3.67 -10.76
C ASP A 112 -14.49 2.57 -10.11
N ALA A 113 -14.68 2.30 -8.80
CA ALA A 113 -13.92 1.29 -8.10
C ALA A 113 -14.21 -0.09 -8.71
N ARG A 114 -13.13 -0.79 -9.07
CA ARG A 114 -13.17 -2.15 -9.59
C ARG A 114 -12.50 -3.07 -8.57
N PRO A 115 -13.22 -3.54 -7.54
CA PRO A 115 -12.62 -4.29 -6.45
C PRO A 115 -12.16 -5.69 -6.87
N VAL A 116 -12.65 -6.19 -8.01
CA VAL A 116 -12.24 -7.46 -8.60
C VAL A 116 -11.75 -7.21 -10.02
N ILE A 117 -10.53 -7.64 -10.31
CA ILE A 117 -9.94 -7.62 -11.65
C ILE A 117 -9.46 -9.03 -11.97
N GLU A 118 -9.90 -9.53 -13.13
CA GLU A 118 -9.38 -10.75 -13.73
C GLU A 118 -8.96 -10.41 -15.16
N ALA A 119 -7.67 -10.54 -15.45
CA ALA A 119 -7.12 -10.21 -16.76
C ALA A 119 -5.78 -10.91 -17.01
N PRO A 120 -5.34 -11.03 -18.28
CA PRO A 120 -4.02 -11.53 -18.62
C PRO A 120 -2.90 -10.66 -18.00
N ALA A 121 -1.84 -11.32 -17.54
CA ALA A 121 -0.67 -10.68 -17.00
C ALA A 121 0.20 -10.09 -18.11
N ARG A 122 0.80 -8.93 -17.84
CA ARG A 122 1.98 -8.43 -18.55
C ARG A 122 3.09 -8.22 -17.54
N VAL A 123 4.18 -8.96 -17.69
CA VAL A 123 5.29 -9.05 -16.74
C VAL A 123 6.40 -8.07 -17.10
N PHE A 124 6.88 -7.36 -16.09
CA PHE A 124 7.96 -6.39 -16.18
C PHE A 124 8.96 -6.62 -15.06
N ASP A 125 10.22 -6.37 -15.37
CA ASP A 125 11.31 -6.45 -14.39
C ASP A 125 11.70 -5.08 -13.81
N SER A 126 11.10 -3.99 -14.33
CA SER A 126 11.32 -2.61 -13.87
C SER A 126 10.14 -1.70 -14.20
N GLN A 127 10.02 -0.56 -13.51
CA GLN A 127 9.02 0.46 -13.85
C GLN A 127 9.28 1.07 -15.24
N GLU A 128 10.54 1.21 -15.64
CA GLU A 128 10.93 1.76 -16.94
C GLU A 128 10.42 0.86 -18.09
N GLY A 129 10.44 -0.46 -17.90
CA GLY A 129 9.88 -1.41 -18.87
C GLY A 129 8.37 -1.24 -19.05
N LEU A 130 7.64 -1.04 -17.96
CA LEU A 130 6.20 -0.76 -18.01
C LEU A 130 5.91 0.55 -18.73
N HIS A 131 6.68 1.61 -18.45
CA HIS A 131 6.54 2.89 -19.15
C HIS A 131 6.81 2.77 -20.65
N ALA A 132 7.83 2.02 -21.05
CA ALA A 132 8.14 1.80 -22.45
C ALA A 132 6.97 1.12 -23.17
N ALA A 133 6.41 0.05 -22.58
CA ALA A 133 5.26 -0.66 -23.13
C ALA A 133 3.99 0.21 -23.19
N PHE A 134 3.75 1.04 -22.17
CA PHE A 134 2.65 2.01 -22.18
C PHE A 134 2.80 3.03 -23.32
N ASN A 135 3.99 3.61 -23.49
CA ASN A 135 4.27 4.58 -24.55
C ASN A 135 4.18 3.97 -25.95
N ALA A 136 4.47 2.67 -26.07
CA ALA A 136 4.30 1.91 -27.31
C ALA A 136 2.84 1.50 -27.60
N GLY A 137 1.89 1.77 -26.68
CA GLY A 137 0.49 1.40 -26.83
C GLY A 137 0.19 -0.08 -26.59
N GLU A 138 1.15 -0.86 -26.07
CA GLU A 138 1.00 -2.31 -25.86
C GLU A 138 -0.03 -2.68 -24.77
N LEU A 139 -0.36 -1.72 -23.92
CA LEU A 139 -1.20 -1.90 -22.73
C LEU A 139 -2.64 -1.41 -22.89
N ASP A 140 -3.05 -1.02 -24.10
CA ASP A 140 -4.43 -0.61 -24.42
C ASP A 140 -5.39 -1.83 -24.47
N LYS A 141 -5.53 -2.51 -23.34
CA LYS A 141 -6.35 -3.71 -23.11
C LYS A 141 -6.54 -3.95 -21.61
N ASP A 142 -7.46 -4.85 -21.28
CA ASP A 142 -7.55 -5.39 -19.91
C ASP A 142 -6.24 -6.13 -19.58
N VAL A 143 -5.60 -5.75 -18.47
CA VAL A 143 -4.26 -6.24 -18.13
C VAL A 143 -3.97 -6.15 -16.63
N ILE A 144 -3.32 -7.17 -16.09
CA ILE A 144 -2.66 -7.08 -14.79
C ILE A 144 -1.17 -6.89 -15.03
N CYS A 145 -0.68 -5.70 -14.73
CA CYS A 145 0.74 -5.40 -14.81
C CYS A 145 1.45 -6.03 -13.60
N VAL A 146 2.36 -6.97 -13.87
CA VAL A 146 3.16 -7.64 -12.84
C VAL A 146 4.56 -7.05 -12.87
N VAL A 147 4.96 -6.33 -11.82
CA VAL A 147 6.29 -5.71 -11.74
C VAL A 147 7.11 -6.41 -10.66
N ARG A 148 8.09 -7.20 -11.09
CA ARG A 148 8.93 -8.05 -10.22
C ARG A 148 10.26 -7.39 -9.90
N TRP A 149 10.98 -8.00 -8.95
CA TRP A 149 12.33 -7.57 -8.56
C TRP A 149 12.35 -6.17 -7.94
N GLN A 150 11.27 -5.80 -7.25
CA GLN A 150 11.11 -4.52 -6.57
C GLN A 150 11.03 -4.68 -5.05
N GLY A 151 11.24 -5.89 -4.53
CA GLY A 151 11.20 -6.19 -3.09
C GLY A 151 12.43 -5.71 -2.30
N PRO A 152 12.41 -5.91 -0.97
CA PRO A 152 13.50 -5.52 -0.08
C PRO A 152 14.87 -6.07 -0.50
N GLN A 153 14.97 -7.37 -0.79
CA GLN A 153 16.23 -8.02 -1.17
C GLN A 153 16.65 -7.69 -2.60
N ALA A 154 15.68 -7.46 -3.49
CA ALA A 154 15.93 -7.15 -4.89
C ALA A 154 16.69 -5.82 -5.09
N ASN A 155 16.13 -4.72 -4.58
CA ASN A 155 16.67 -3.38 -4.81
C ASN A 155 16.38 -2.40 -3.66
N GLY A 156 16.04 -2.90 -2.47
CA GLY A 156 15.74 -2.06 -1.30
C GLY A 156 14.32 -1.50 -1.28
N MET A 157 13.41 -2.04 -2.10
CA MET A 157 11.99 -1.66 -2.14
C MET A 157 11.73 -0.16 -2.34
N PRO A 158 12.23 0.45 -3.45
CA PRO A 158 11.94 1.84 -3.76
C PRO A 158 10.45 2.07 -4.04
N GLU A 159 9.96 3.30 -3.84
CA GLU A 159 8.60 3.66 -4.26
C GLU A 159 8.51 3.87 -5.78
N LEU A 160 7.64 3.08 -6.42
CA LEU A 160 7.42 3.05 -7.87
C LEU A 160 6.41 4.12 -8.32
N HIS A 161 6.62 5.37 -7.90
CA HIS A 161 5.69 6.50 -8.10
C HIS A 161 5.30 6.76 -9.57
N LYS A 162 6.13 6.33 -10.53
CA LYS A 162 5.86 6.55 -11.95
C LYS A 162 4.81 5.58 -12.52
N LEU A 163 4.46 4.50 -11.82
CA LEU A 163 3.49 3.52 -12.30
C LEU A 163 2.03 3.99 -12.20
N THR A 164 1.70 4.89 -11.28
CA THR A 164 0.30 5.32 -11.08
C THR A 164 -0.29 6.04 -12.29
N PRO A 165 0.38 7.05 -12.89
CA PRO A 165 -0.16 7.77 -14.05
C PRO A 165 -0.54 6.88 -15.26
N PRO A 166 0.33 6.00 -15.79
CA PRO A 166 -0.04 5.18 -16.96
C PRO A 166 -1.21 4.25 -16.66
N LEU A 167 -1.23 3.60 -15.48
CA LEU A 167 -2.33 2.71 -15.10
C LEU A 167 -3.65 3.45 -14.94
N ALA A 168 -3.63 4.67 -14.38
CA ALA A 168 -4.82 5.51 -14.25
C ALA A 168 -5.36 5.95 -15.62
N VAL A 169 -4.48 6.24 -16.59
CA VAL A 169 -4.88 6.54 -17.98
C VAL A 169 -5.57 5.33 -18.61
N LEU A 170 -5.02 4.13 -18.47
CA LEU A 170 -5.63 2.91 -19.00
C LEU A 170 -7.01 2.64 -18.37
N GLN A 171 -7.13 2.78 -17.04
CA GLN A 171 -8.42 2.66 -16.35
C GLN A 171 -9.43 3.72 -16.83
N GLY A 172 -8.97 4.95 -17.07
CA GLY A 172 -9.78 6.04 -17.62
C GLY A 172 -10.24 5.82 -19.07
N LYS A 173 -9.49 5.05 -19.86
CA LYS A 173 -9.92 4.55 -21.18
C LYS A 173 -10.99 3.45 -21.08
N GLY A 174 -11.30 2.96 -19.87
CA GLY A 174 -12.32 1.96 -19.61
C GLY A 174 -11.79 0.54 -19.41
N TYR A 175 -10.47 0.31 -19.55
CA TYR A 175 -9.86 -1.00 -19.36
C TYR A 175 -9.88 -1.45 -17.89
N ARG A 176 -9.96 -2.77 -17.69
CA ARG A 176 -9.75 -3.42 -16.40
C ARG A 176 -8.27 -3.60 -16.16
N VAL A 177 -7.71 -2.73 -15.34
CA VAL A 177 -6.28 -2.70 -15.05
C VAL A 177 -6.02 -2.83 -13.56
N ALA A 178 -5.01 -3.62 -13.21
CA ALA A 178 -4.47 -3.69 -11.86
C ALA A 178 -2.94 -3.87 -11.88
N LEU A 179 -2.32 -3.65 -10.72
CA LEU A 179 -0.90 -3.85 -10.47
C LEU A 179 -0.69 -4.98 -9.47
N VAL A 180 0.32 -5.82 -9.71
CA VAL A 180 0.84 -6.79 -8.74
C VAL A 180 2.35 -6.62 -8.67
N THR A 181 2.89 -6.36 -7.48
CA THR A 181 4.34 -6.17 -7.31
C THR A 181 4.84 -6.63 -5.95
N ASP A 182 6.05 -7.18 -5.93
CA ASP A 182 6.80 -7.44 -4.70
C ASP A 182 7.40 -6.15 -4.08
N GLY A 183 7.31 -5.02 -4.79
CA GLY A 183 7.68 -3.69 -4.31
C GLY A 183 6.52 -2.89 -3.74
N ARG A 184 6.66 -1.56 -3.79
CA ARG A 184 5.70 -0.61 -3.20
C ARG A 184 5.41 0.60 -4.08
N MET A 185 4.25 1.19 -3.85
CA MET A 185 3.81 2.45 -4.45
C MET A 185 3.90 3.57 -3.41
N SER A 186 3.77 4.84 -3.84
CA SER A 186 3.54 5.92 -2.88
C SER A 186 2.23 5.61 -2.15
N GLY A 187 2.24 5.56 -0.81
CA GLY A 187 1.14 5.03 0.03
C GLY A 187 -0.24 5.74 -0.07
N ALA A 188 -0.42 6.58 -1.07
CA ALA A 188 -1.69 7.15 -1.48
C ALA A 188 -2.67 6.06 -1.97
N SER A 189 -3.96 6.24 -1.69
CA SER A 189 -4.97 5.35 -2.26
C SER A 189 -5.15 5.70 -3.74
N GLY A 190 -4.66 4.84 -4.62
CA GLY A 190 -4.90 4.96 -6.06
C GLY A 190 -6.31 4.49 -6.43
N ARG A 191 -6.82 4.97 -7.56
CA ARG A 191 -8.06 4.45 -8.18
C ARG A 191 -7.87 3.05 -8.78
N VAL A 192 -6.62 2.72 -9.14
CA VAL A 192 -6.24 1.42 -9.72
C VAL A 192 -5.96 0.42 -8.60
N PRO A 193 -6.59 -0.76 -8.60
CA PRO A 193 -6.27 -1.83 -7.67
C PRO A 193 -4.79 -2.24 -7.76
N ALA A 194 -4.10 -2.28 -6.62
CA ALA A 194 -2.68 -2.61 -6.56
C ALA A 194 -2.40 -3.57 -5.39
N ALA A 195 -2.02 -4.80 -5.72
CA ALA A 195 -1.43 -5.74 -4.78
C ALA A 195 0.06 -5.40 -4.64
N ILE A 196 0.44 -4.82 -3.50
CA ILE A 196 1.82 -4.42 -3.20
C ILE A 196 2.39 -5.28 -2.08
N HIS A 197 3.72 -5.27 -1.93
CA HIS A 197 4.44 -6.04 -0.91
C HIS A 197 4.22 -7.56 -1.05
N VAL A 198 4.01 -8.05 -2.27
CA VAL A 198 3.84 -9.49 -2.51
C VAL A 198 5.04 -10.24 -1.92
N SER A 199 4.72 -11.12 -0.98
CA SER A 199 5.68 -11.87 -0.16
C SER A 199 5.38 -13.38 -0.26
N PRO A 200 6.41 -14.23 -0.43
CA PRO A 200 7.82 -13.90 -0.63
C PRO A 200 8.06 -13.13 -1.94
N GLU A 201 9.06 -12.24 -1.96
CA GLU A 201 9.42 -11.49 -3.17
C GLU A 201 10.05 -12.40 -4.23
N ALA A 202 10.05 -11.96 -5.50
CA ALA A 202 10.60 -12.75 -6.59
C ALA A 202 12.08 -13.07 -6.38
N ALA A 203 12.88 -12.11 -5.89
CA ALA A 203 14.32 -12.28 -5.65
C ALA A 203 14.64 -13.32 -4.57
N ALA A 204 13.69 -13.59 -3.66
CA ALA A 204 13.79 -14.61 -2.61
C ALA A 204 13.15 -15.95 -3.03
N GLY A 205 12.86 -16.14 -4.32
CA GLY A 205 12.24 -17.37 -4.84
C GLY A 205 10.71 -17.41 -4.67
N GLY A 206 10.07 -16.26 -4.51
CA GLY A 206 8.64 -16.16 -4.35
C GLY A 206 7.84 -16.53 -5.61
N PRO A 207 6.55 -16.90 -5.47
CA PRO A 207 5.73 -17.38 -6.58
C PRO A 207 5.56 -16.36 -7.72
N LEU A 208 5.69 -15.06 -7.44
CA LEU A 208 5.64 -14.01 -8.46
C LEU A 208 6.69 -14.20 -9.57
N ALA A 209 7.83 -14.84 -9.26
CA ALA A 209 8.86 -15.17 -10.25
C ALA A 209 8.43 -16.27 -11.26
N LYS A 210 7.34 -17.01 -11.02
CA LYS A 210 6.82 -18.03 -11.95
C LYS A 210 5.84 -17.47 -12.99
N VAL A 211 5.33 -16.26 -12.77
CA VAL A 211 4.34 -15.62 -13.63
C VAL A 211 4.96 -15.29 -14.99
N ARG A 212 4.21 -15.52 -16.06
CA ARG A 212 4.56 -15.27 -17.45
C ARG A 212 3.53 -14.36 -18.11
N ASP A 213 3.93 -13.69 -19.18
CA ASP A 213 3.01 -12.92 -20.01
C ASP A 213 1.84 -13.81 -20.48
N GLY A 214 0.62 -13.28 -20.37
CA GLY A 214 -0.61 -13.97 -20.79
C GLY A 214 -1.29 -14.80 -19.69
N ASP A 215 -0.62 -15.12 -18.58
CA ASP A 215 -1.25 -15.81 -17.46
C ASP A 215 -2.45 -15.01 -16.94
N VAL A 216 -3.62 -15.63 -16.78
CA VAL A 216 -4.76 -14.93 -16.19
C VAL A 216 -4.55 -14.84 -14.69
N ILE A 217 -4.58 -13.63 -14.14
CA ILE A 217 -4.53 -13.39 -12.70
C ILE A 217 -5.88 -12.87 -12.24
N ARG A 218 -6.33 -13.31 -11.07
CA ARG A 218 -7.43 -12.74 -10.32
C ARG A 218 -6.90 -12.00 -9.10
N LEU A 219 -7.24 -10.72 -9.01
CA LEU A 219 -7.09 -9.89 -7.82
C LEU A 219 -8.50 -9.56 -7.32
N ASP A 220 -8.87 -10.09 -6.17
CA ASP A 220 -10.17 -9.88 -5.54
C ASP A 220 -10.01 -9.20 -4.17
N ALA A 221 -10.27 -7.89 -4.11
CA ALA A 221 -10.21 -7.11 -2.89
C ALA A 221 -11.43 -7.31 -1.97
N LEU A 222 -12.49 -7.97 -2.44
CA LEU A 222 -13.67 -8.29 -1.63
C LEU A 222 -13.39 -9.53 -0.76
N THR A 223 -12.96 -10.62 -1.40
CA THR A 223 -12.66 -11.89 -0.72
C THR A 223 -11.26 -11.92 -0.13
N GLY A 224 -10.33 -11.14 -0.68
CA GLY A 224 -8.92 -11.19 -0.30
C GLY A 224 -8.13 -12.22 -1.10
N ASP A 225 -8.55 -12.58 -2.30
CA ASP A 225 -7.84 -13.57 -3.14
C ASP A 225 -6.85 -12.90 -4.10
N LEU A 226 -5.63 -13.44 -4.15
CA LEU A 226 -4.64 -13.11 -5.18
C LEU A 226 -4.10 -14.40 -5.81
N GLN A 227 -4.54 -14.68 -7.02
CA GLN A 227 -4.31 -15.99 -7.65
C GLN A 227 -3.96 -15.87 -9.12
N VAL A 228 -3.05 -16.71 -9.58
CA VAL A 228 -2.93 -17.04 -11.01
C VAL A 228 -3.87 -18.22 -11.32
N LEU A 229 -4.68 -18.07 -12.36
CA LEU A 229 -5.70 -19.05 -12.77
C LEU A 229 -5.11 -20.06 -13.75
N LEU A 230 -4.25 -20.92 -13.22
CA LEU A 230 -3.66 -22.05 -13.93
C LEU A 230 -3.99 -23.34 -13.18
N ASP A 231 -3.97 -24.45 -13.90
CA ASP A 231 -4.06 -25.77 -13.28
C ASP A 231 -2.93 -25.97 -12.26
N GLU A 232 -3.25 -26.56 -11.11
CA GLU A 232 -2.30 -26.72 -10.00
C GLU A 232 -1.03 -27.49 -10.42
N ALA A 233 -1.19 -28.52 -11.25
CA ALA A 233 -0.08 -29.29 -11.80
C ALA A 233 0.81 -28.45 -12.72
N GLU A 234 0.22 -27.58 -13.55
CA GLU A 234 0.98 -26.68 -14.41
C GLU A 234 1.75 -25.67 -13.54
N TRP A 235 1.09 -25.05 -12.57
CA TRP A 235 1.69 -24.06 -11.67
C TRP A 235 2.82 -24.65 -10.82
N ALA A 236 2.63 -25.86 -10.31
CA ALA A 236 3.64 -26.59 -9.55
C ALA A 236 4.88 -26.87 -10.40
N ALA A 237 4.70 -27.26 -11.66
CA ALA A 237 5.79 -27.57 -12.59
C ALA A 237 6.56 -26.33 -13.09
N ARG A 238 6.01 -25.11 -12.91
CA ARG A 238 6.69 -23.89 -13.36
C ARG A 238 7.97 -23.62 -12.58
N GLN A 239 9.05 -23.43 -13.35
CA GLN A 239 10.32 -22.96 -12.83
C GLN A 239 10.24 -21.49 -12.47
N LEU A 240 10.94 -21.13 -11.38
CA LEU A 240 11.15 -19.74 -10.99
C LEU A 240 12.06 -19.08 -12.02
N ASP A 241 11.66 -17.90 -12.48
CA ASP A 241 12.58 -17.03 -13.20
C ASP A 241 13.65 -16.50 -12.24
N VAL A 242 14.76 -16.02 -12.80
CA VAL A 242 15.89 -15.51 -12.02
C VAL A 242 16.11 -14.05 -12.41
N MET A 243 16.31 -13.19 -11.42
CA MET A 243 16.64 -11.79 -11.66
C MET A 243 17.81 -11.68 -12.65
N PRO A 244 17.63 -10.98 -13.79
CA PRO A 244 18.66 -10.84 -14.80
C PRO A 244 20.00 -10.36 -14.21
N PRO A 245 21.16 -10.91 -14.61
CA PRO A 245 22.46 -10.52 -14.05
C PRO A 245 22.76 -9.02 -14.18
N THR A 246 22.35 -8.42 -15.30
CA THR A 246 22.49 -6.98 -15.56
C THR A 246 21.65 -6.16 -14.58
N LEU A 247 20.41 -6.56 -14.32
CA LEU A 247 19.54 -5.91 -13.34
C LEU A 247 20.09 -6.07 -11.91
N ARG A 248 20.56 -7.27 -11.56
CA ARG A 248 21.19 -7.53 -10.26
C ARG A 248 22.41 -6.63 -10.03
N GLN A 249 23.27 -6.49 -11.04
CA GLN A 249 24.43 -5.61 -10.97
C GLN A 249 24.02 -4.15 -10.86
N ALA A 250 23.08 -3.71 -11.71
CA ALA A 250 22.55 -2.35 -11.71
C ALA A 250 21.87 -1.98 -10.40
N ASN A 251 21.28 -2.95 -9.69
CA ASN A 251 20.70 -2.74 -8.36
C ASN A 251 21.77 -2.79 -7.26
N GLY A 252 22.87 -3.54 -7.44
CA GLY A 252 23.91 -3.75 -6.43
C GLY A 252 24.97 -2.66 -6.32
N ILE A 253 25.32 -2.00 -7.42
CA ILE A 253 26.52 -1.15 -7.55
C ILE A 253 26.14 0.28 -8.00
N GLY A 254 26.83 1.29 -7.49
CA GLY A 254 26.66 2.71 -7.77
C GLY A 254 25.88 3.43 -6.69
N MET A 255 26.11 4.74 -6.52
CA MET A 255 25.44 5.59 -5.51
C MET A 255 25.61 5.08 -4.06
N GLY A 256 26.69 4.36 -3.76
CA GLY A 256 26.97 3.81 -2.42
C GLY A 256 26.15 2.56 -2.05
N ARG A 257 25.44 1.96 -3.00
CA ARG A 257 24.60 0.76 -2.78
C ARG A 257 25.39 -0.45 -2.29
N GLU A 258 26.70 -0.49 -2.57
CA GLU A 258 27.63 -1.53 -2.13
C GLU A 258 27.75 -1.57 -0.61
N LEU A 259 27.66 -0.41 0.06
CA LEU A 259 27.72 -0.29 1.53
C LEU A 259 26.55 -1.00 2.21
N PHE A 260 25.43 -1.18 1.49
CA PHE A 260 24.20 -1.76 2.00
C PHE A 260 23.96 -3.19 1.50
N ALA A 261 24.92 -3.81 0.81
CA ALA A 261 24.74 -5.12 0.20
C ALA A 261 24.40 -6.22 1.23
N GLY A 262 25.03 -6.17 2.41
CA GLY A 262 24.72 -7.09 3.52
C GLY A 262 23.30 -6.91 4.05
N MET A 263 22.93 -5.68 4.42
CA MET A 263 21.59 -5.35 4.92
C MET A 263 20.50 -5.77 3.93
N ARG A 264 20.71 -5.51 2.64
CA ARG A 264 19.75 -5.88 1.59
C ARG A 264 19.58 -7.38 1.45
N ARG A 265 20.69 -8.14 1.45
CA ARG A 265 20.64 -9.61 1.34
C ARG A 265 19.94 -10.27 2.53
N HIS A 266 19.99 -9.64 3.70
CA HIS A 266 19.40 -10.15 4.93
C HIS A 266 18.05 -9.52 5.28
N ALA A 267 17.51 -8.64 4.42
CA ALA A 267 16.20 -8.06 4.64
C ALA A 267 15.13 -9.17 4.69
N LEU A 268 14.30 -9.15 5.72
CA LEU A 268 13.13 -10.02 5.82
C LEU A 268 12.05 -9.64 4.82
N ALA A 269 11.02 -10.46 4.72
CA ALA A 269 9.86 -10.16 3.88
C ALA A 269 9.20 -8.85 4.29
N ALA A 270 8.49 -8.20 3.36
CA ALA A 270 7.80 -6.95 3.63
C ALA A 270 6.75 -7.08 4.75
N GLU A 271 6.06 -8.23 4.84
CA GLU A 271 5.12 -8.53 5.94
C GLU A 271 5.79 -8.64 7.31
N GLN A 272 7.09 -8.92 7.35
CA GLN A 272 7.91 -8.96 8.57
C GLN A 272 8.60 -7.61 8.84
N GLY A 273 8.15 -6.53 8.17
CA GLY A 273 8.68 -5.19 8.33
C GLY A 273 9.97 -4.91 7.57
N ALA A 274 10.42 -5.81 6.68
CA ALA A 274 11.66 -5.67 5.92
C ALA A 274 12.91 -5.39 6.79
N LEU A 275 12.92 -5.91 8.01
CA LEU A 275 14.03 -5.75 8.96
C LEU A 275 15.28 -6.44 8.43
N SER A 276 16.46 -5.85 8.69
CA SER A 276 17.77 -6.43 8.30
C SER A 276 18.67 -6.74 9.50
N TRP A 277 18.22 -6.41 10.71
CA TRP A 277 18.90 -6.72 11.96
C TRP A 277 18.10 -7.79 12.69
N MET A 278 18.67 -8.99 12.77
CA MET A 278 18.33 -10.03 13.73
C MET A 278 19.62 -10.63 14.27
#